data_AF-A0A9P3E7X8-F1
#
_entry.id   AF-A0A9P3E7X8-F1
#
_cell.length_a   1.000
_cell.length_b   1.000
_cell.length_c   1.000
_cell.angle_alpha   90.00
_cell.angle_beta   90.00
_cell.angle_gamma   90.00
#
_symmetry.space_group_name_H-M   'P 1'
#
loop_
_entity.id
_entity.type
_entity.pdbx_description
1 polymer ?
#
loop_
_entity_poly.entity_id
_entity_poly.type
_entity_poly.pdbx_seq_one_letter_code
_entity_poly.pdbx_strand_id
1 'polypeptide(L)'
;MAPPAIPGNLPTVLSSLRSSIFGTVSNPSGSRTGAKYLRRRLVGPSLLRYYPKTLNLAALNAATPYNRYANWEGHNPATFQQISAARAGSQAQVEKWGEMTWRNSGMQKIGAVTEEGWKEVERVKGAGWLDDARERVRAEEVLMKKRAGKGPPKKGQGKRSQMKKR
;
A
#
# COMPACT_ATOMS: atom_id res chain seq x y z
N MET A 1 -31.80 -27.42 -65.29
CA MET A 1 -31.80 -28.55 -64.34
C MET A 1 -32.04 -27.98 -62.95
N ALA A 2 -33.04 -28.48 -62.22
CA ALA A 2 -33.30 -28.04 -60.85
C ALA A 2 -32.24 -28.62 -59.89
N PRO A 3 -31.83 -27.91 -58.83
CA PRO A 3 -30.87 -28.43 -57.87
C PRO A 3 -31.45 -29.63 -57.10
N PRO A 4 -30.61 -30.59 -56.68
CA PRO A 4 -31.06 -31.74 -55.90
C PRO A 4 -31.63 -31.30 -54.55
N ALA A 5 -32.73 -31.93 -54.14
CA ALA A 5 -33.38 -31.64 -52.86
C ALA A 5 -32.48 -32.07 -51.69
N ILE A 6 -32.15 -31.14 -50.81
CA ILE A 6 -31.37 -31.42 -49.60
C ILE A 6 -32.32 -31.99 -48.53
N PRO A 7 -31.99 -33.13 -47.89
CA PRO A 7 -32.83 -33.66 -46.83
C PRO A 7 -32.81 -32.74 -45.61
N GLY A 8 -33.98 -32.42 -45.06
CA GLY A 8 -34.15 -31.41 -44.00
C GLY A 8 -33.38 -31.69 -42.70
N ASN A 9 -33.01 -32.94 -42.43
CA ASN A 9 -32.28 -33.36 -41.22
C ASN A 9 -30.75 -33.34 -41.37
N LEU A 10 -30.24 -33.22 -42.60
CA LEU A 10 -28.81 -33.14 -42.87
C LEU A 10 -28.08 -32.03 -42.08
N PRO A 11 -28.58 -30.78 -41.99
CA PRO A 11 -27.87 -29.72 -41.27
C PRO A 11 -27.72 -29.99 -39.77
N THR A 12 -28.71 -30.63 -39.12
CA THR A 12 -28.65 -30.95 -37.69
C THR A 12 -27.65 -32.07 -37.42
N VAL A 13 -27.61 -33.10 -38.27
CA VAL A 13 -26.64 -34.21 -38.20
C VAL A 13 -25.21 -33.71 -38.38
N LEU A 14 -24.96 -32.90 -39.42
CA LEU A 14 -23.63 -32.33 -39.67
C LEU A 14 -23.20 -31.40 -38.54
N SER A 15 -24.11 -30.59 -37.99
CA SER A 15 -23.82 -29.73 -36.84
C SER A 15 -23.48 -30.54 -35.59
N SER A 16 -24.15 -31.69 -35.39
CA SER A 16 -23.86 -32.61 -34.29
C SER A 16 -22.47 -33.25 -34.43
N LEU A 17 -22.13 -33.78 -35.61
CA LEU A 17 -20.80 -34.35 -35.90
C LEU A 17 -19.69 -33.31 -35.81
N ARG A 18 -19.92 -32.08 -36.29
CA ARG A 18 -18.99 -30.97 -36.13
C ARG A 18 -18.76 -30.65 -34.65
N SER A 19 -19.81 -30.72 -33.84
CA SER A 19 -19.72 -30.33 -32.44
C SER A 19 -18.80 -31.24 -31.63
N SER A 20 -18.77 -32.54 -31.92
CA SER A 20 -17.86 -33.50 -31.29
C SER A 20 -16.40 -33.26 -31.67
N ILE A 21 -16.12 -32.91 -32.93
CA ILE A 21 -14.76 -32.60 -33.41
C ILE A 21 -14.18 -31.37 -32.70
N PHE A 22 -14.99 -30.31 -32.52
CA PHE A 22 -14.51 -29.03 -31.99
C PHE A 22 -14.81 -28.81 -30.51
N GLY A 23 -15.34 -29.81 -29.79
CA GLY A 23 -15.71 -29.68 -28.38
C GLY A 23 -16.76 -28.59 -28.11
N THR A 24 -17.67 -28.37 -29.06
CA THR A 24 -18.76 -27.40 -28.92
C THR A 24 -20.06 -28.09 -28.52
N VAL A 25 -21.01 -27.36 -27.94
CA VAL A 25 -22.30 -27.91 -27.50
C VAL A 25 -23.30 -27.90 -28.67
N SER A 26 -23.85 -29.07 -29.03
CA SER A 26 -24.95 -29.21 -30.00
C SER A 26 -26.31 -28.89 -29.34
N ASN A 27 -27.12 -28.01 -29.96
CA ASN A 27 -28.45 -27.63 -29.48
C ASN A 27 -29.50 -27.68 -30.62
N PRO A 28 -29.93 -28.88 -31.05
CA PRO A 28 -30.88 -29.05 -32.15
C PRO A 28 -32.29 -28.55 -31.80
N SER A 29 -32.66 -28.46 -30.51
CA SER A 29 -33.96 -28.00 -30.04
C SER A 29 -34.05 -26.48 -29.83
N GLY A 30 -32.94 -25.75 -29.97
CA GLY A 30 -32.91 -24.29 -29.73
C GLY A 30 -33.24 -23.87 -28.30
N SER A 31 -33.19 -24.81 -27.34
CA SER A 31 -33.54 -24.55 -25.94
C SER A 31 -32.55 -23.62 -25.24
N ARG A 32 -32.98 -22.93 -24.17
CA ARG A 32 -32.14 -21.99 -23.41
C ARG A 32 -31.27 -22.74 -22.40
N THR A 33 -30.06 -23.12 -22.81
CA THR A 33 -29.12 -23.92 -21.98
C THR A 33 -28.21 -23.09 -21.06
N GLY A 34 -28.33 -21.76 -21.05
CA GLY A 34 -27.49 -20.89 -20.22
C GLY A 34 -26.04 -20.68 -20.72
N ALA A 35 -25.68 -21.25 -21.87
CA ALA A 35 -24.34 -21.13 -22.47
C ALA A 35 -23.86 -19.67 -22.67
N LYS A 36 -24.77 -18.70 -22.78
CA LYS A 36 -24.48 -17.26 -22.83
C LYS A 36 -23.69 -16.80 -21.60
N TYR A 37 -24.07 -17.27 -20.41
CA TYR A 37 -23.43 -16.87 -19.17
C TYR A 37 -22.09 -17.58 -18.98
N LEU A 38 -22.00 -18.86 -19.35
CA LEU A 38 -20.75 -19.64 -19.27
C LEU A 38 -19.67 -19.13 -20.24
N ARG A 39 -20.06 -18.68 -21.44
CA ARG A 39 -19.13 -18.08 -22.40
C ARG A 39 -18.67 -16.68 -22.00
N ARG A 40 -19.35 -16.04 -21.05
CA ARG A 40 -18.95 -14.71 -20.58
C ARG A 40 -17.66 -14.84 -19.79
N ARG A 41 -16.61 -14.14 -20.25
CA ARG A 41 -15.33 -14.05 -19.52
C ARG A 41 -15.54 -13.38 -18.17
N LEU A 42 -14.79 -13.84 -17.16
CA LEU A 42 -14.79 -13.24 -15.83
C LEU A 42 -14.29 -11.78 -15.90
N VAL A 43 -15.00 -10.87 -15.23
CA VAL A 43 -14.69 -9.43 -15.23
C VAL A 43 -13.94 -9.00 -13.95
N GLY A 44 -13.87 -9.87 -12.95
CA GLY A 44 -13.34 -9.59 -11.61
C GLY A 44 -11.99 -8.85 -11.58
N PRO A 45 -10.94 -9.36 -12.26
CA PRO A 45 -9.63 -8.69 -12.26
C PRO A 45 -9.64 -7.28 -12.88
N SER A 46 -10.47 -7.06 -13.90
CA SER A 46 -10.64 -5.75 -14.53
C SER A 46 -11.34 -4.77 -13.60
N LEU A 47 -12.37 -5.22 -12.88
CA LEU A 47 -13.13 -4.41 -11.92
C LEU A 47 -12.29 -4.01 -10.72
N LEU A 48 -11.46 -4.92 -10.20
CA LEU A 48 -10.54 -4.63 -9.08
C LEU A 48 -9.51 -3.54 -9.40
N ARG A 49 -9.17 -3.36 -10.68
CA ARG A 49 -8.19 -2.37 -11.14
C ARG A 49 -8.81 -1.00 -11.43
N TYR A 50 -10.12 -0.85 -11.28
CA TYR A 50 -10.84 0.38 -11.68
C TYR A 50 -10.32 1.62 -10.94
N TYR A 51 -10.09 1.53 -9.64
CA TYR A 51 -9.42 2.59 -8.88
C TYR A 51 -7.92 2.30 -8.80
N PRO A 52 -7.04 3.29 -9.05
CA PRO A 52 -5.61 3.10 -8.89
C PRO A 52 -5.29 2.79 -7.43
N LYS A 53 -4.36 1.85 -7.20
CA LYS A 53 -3.88 1.54 -5.86
C LYS A 53 -3.13 2.75 -5.32
N THR A 54 -3.57 3.26 -4.17
CA THR A 54 -2.88 4.35 -3.48
C THR A 54 -1.73 3.81 -2.63
N LEU A 55 -0.71 4.64 -2.42
CA LEU A 55 0.40 4.30 -1.52
C LEU A 55 -0.05 4.47 -0.07
N ASN A 56 0.14 3.43 0.74
CA ASN A 56 -0.05 3.50 2.18
C ASN A 56 1.31 3.74 2.86
N LEU A 57 1.62 5.00 3.15
CA LEU A 57 2.89 5.41 3.75
C LEU A 57 3.15 4.75 5.11
N ALA A 58 2.10 4.48 5.89
CA ALA A 58 2.25 3.78 7.17
C ALA A 58 2.69 2.32 6.99
N ALA A 59 2.09 1.62 6.02
CA ALA A 59 2.49 0.25 5.69
C ALA A 59 3.91 0.19 5.12
N LEU A 60 4.28 1.16 4.28
CA LEU A 60 5.65 1.29 3.76
C LEU A 60 6.66 1.56 4.87
N ASN A 61 6.35 2.48 5.78
CA ASN A 61 7.18 2.76 6.95
C ASN A 61 7.35 1.54 7.87
N ALA A 62 6.33 0.69 8.00
CA ALA A 62 6.44 -0.56 8.75
C ALA A 62 7.36 -1.59 8.06
N ALA A 63 7.32 -1.67 6.73
CA ALA A 63 8.18 -2.58 5.96
C ALA A 63 9.63 -2.08 5.84
N THR A 64 9.81 -0.76 5.70
CA THR A 64 11.12 -0.10 5.58
C THR A 64 11.25 0.99 6.65
N PRO A 65 11.63 0.61 7.89
CA PRO A 65 11.64 1.54 9.02
C PRO A 65 12.79 2.54 8.97
N TYR A 66 13.87 2.25 8.24
CA TYR A 66 15.03 3.13 8.12
C TYR A 66 15.07 3.80 6.74
N ASN A 67 15.53 5.06 6.72
CA ASN A 67 15.81 5.75 5.47
C ASN A 67 17.08 5.15 4.85
N ARG A 68 16.95 4.47 3.71
CA ARG A 68 18.09 3.92 2.96
C ARG A 68 19.05 5.03 2.48
N TYR A 69 18.54 6.24 2.33
CA TYR A 69 19.26 7.41 1.82
C TYR A 69 19.60 8.41 2.93
N ALA A 70 19.45 8.04 4.20
CA ALA A 70 19.99 8.86 5.28
C ALA A 70 21.48 9.07 5.00
N ASN A 71 21.91 10.33 4.95
CA ASN A 71 23.31 10.73 4.76
C ASN A 71 23.87 10.46 3.35
N TRP A 72 23.01 10.32 2.33
CA TRP A 72 23.46 10.13 0.94
C TRP A 72 24.08 11.42 0.37
N GLU A 73 25.42 11.47 0.32
CA GLU A 73 26.22 12.48 -0.42
C GLU A 73 26.73 11.96 -1.77
N GLY A 74 26.21 10.84 -2.28
CA GLY A 74 26.67 10.20 -3.52
C GLY A 74 27.59 8.98 -3.33
N HIS A 75 27.93 8.64 -2.08
CA HIS A 75 28.63 7.40 -1.74
C HIS A 75 27.69 6.42 -1.03
N ASN A 76 27.59 5.22 -1.61
CA ASN A 76 26.74 4.11 -1.17
C ASN A 76 27.06 3.71 0.29
N PRO A 77 26.14 3.86 1.26
CA PRO A 77 26.38 3.37 2.60
C PRO A 77 26.20 1.85 2.59
N ALA A 78 27.31 1.15 2.72
CA ALA A 78 27.43 -0.21 3.26
C ALA A 78 26.22 -1.13 3.07
N THR A 79 26.32 -2.00 2.07
CA THR A 79 25.47 -3.18 1.84
C THR A 79 25.05 -3.82 3.16
N PHE A 80 23.77 -4.12 3.33
CA PHE A 80 23.14 -4.81 4.48
C PHE A 80 23.98 -5.96 5.10
N GLN A 81 24.85 -6.59 4.32
CA GLN A 81 25.81 -7.61 4.78
C GLN A 81 26.87 -7.11 5.79
N GLN A 82 27.24 -5.83 5.78
CA GLN A 82 28.26 -5.28 6.69
C GLN A 82 27.71 -5.08 8.13
N ILE A 83 26.41 -4.82 8.28
CA ILE A 83 25.77 -4.67 9.60
C ILE A 83 25.60 -6.04 10.28
N SER A 84 25.34 -7.12 9.51
CA SER A 84 25.28 -8.48 10.05
C SER A 84 26.64 -9.07 10.43
N ALA A 85 27.73 -8.63 9.79
CA ALA A 85 29.08 -9.12 10.08
C ALA A 85 29.69 -8.57 11.38
N ALA A 86 29.13 -7.49 11.94
CA ALA A 86 29.58 -6.92 13.22
C ALA A 86 29.15 -7.74 14.45
N ARG A 87 28.52 -8.92 14.26
CA ARG A 87 28.06 -9.79 15.34
C ARG A 87 28.78 -11.13 15.35
N ALA A 88 30.11 -11.09 15.41
CA ALA A 88 30.99 -12.09 16.04
C ALA A 88 32.46 -11.74 15.76
N GLY A 89 33.05 -10.88 16.59
CA GLY A 89 34.50 -10.92 16.84
C GLY A 89 35.48 -10.49 15.74
N SER A 90 35.08 -9.82 14.66
CA SER A 90 36.06 -9.26 13.72
C SER A 90 36.47 -7.84 14.11
N GLN A 91 37.75 -7.68 14.45
CA GLN A 91 38.40 -6.36 14.55
C GLN A 91 38.62 -5.80 13.15
N ALA A 92 37.56 -5.31 12.51
CA ALA A 92 37.72 -4.45 11.35
C ALA A 92 38.12 -3.06 11.85
N GLN A 93 39.36 -2.65 11.57
CA GLN A 93 39.81 -1.28 11.80
C GLN A 93 38.93 -0.33 10.98
N VAL A 94 38.11 0.44 11.68
CA VAL A 94 37.40 1.58 11.09
C VAL A 94 38.40 2.73 11.05
N GLU A 95 38.85 3.08 9.85
CA GLU A 95 39.67 4.28 9.65
C GLU A 95 38.89 5.51 10.14
N LYS A 96 39.46 6.14 11.15
CA LYS A 96 38.96 7.28 11.91
C LYS A 96 39.01 8.53 11.03
N TRP A 97 37.89 8.89 10.39
CA TRP A 97 37.68 10.26 9.92
C TRP A 97 37.05 11.08 11.05
N GLY A 98 37.82 12.03 11.59
CA GLY A 98 37.37 13.18 12.37
C GLY A 98 36.54 12.89 13.63
N GLU A 99 37.13 13.14 14.81
CA GLU A 99 36.40 13.11 16.09
C GLU A 99 35.18 14.02 16.09
N MET A 100 33.98 13.44 16.15
CA MET A 100 32.80 14.12 16.66
C MET A 100 32.45 13.50 18.00
N THR A 101 33.05 14.01 19.08
CA THR A 101 32.44 13.92 20.41
C THR A 101 31.16 14.77 20.38
N TRP A 102 30.09 14.48 21.12
CA TRP A 102 29.97 15.06 22.45
C TRP A 102 28.83 14.48 23.32
N ARG A 103 29.02 14.83 24.59
CA ARG A 103 28.47 14.41 25.86
C ARG A 103 26.95 14.57 26.04
N ASN A 104 26.47 13.74 26.97
CA ASN A 104 25.13 13.66 27.53
C ASN A 104 24.63 14.98 28.18
N SER A 105 23.31 15.05 28.35
CA SER A 105 22.52 15.89 29.27
C SER A 105 22.47 17.41 29.03
N GLY A 106 21.30 17.91 28.62
CA GLY A 106 20.98 19.34 28.70
C GLY A 106 19.70 19.72 27.96
N MET A 107 18.62 19.93 28.72
CA MET A 107 17.39 20.57 28.28
C MET A 107 17.71 21.95 27.65
N GLN A 108 17.45 22.15 26.36
CA GLN A 108 17.58 23.45 25.72
C GLN A 108 16.25 24.22 25.78
N LYS A 109 16.33 25.50 26.19
CA LYS A 109 15.20 26.42 26.30
C LYS A 109 14.73 26.90 24.91
N ILE A 110 13.44 27.22 24.82
CA ILE A 110 12.81 27.83 23.65
C ILE A 110 13.52 29.17 23.33
N GLY A 111 14.15 29.25 22.15
CA GLY A 111 14.70 30.51 21.60
C GLY A 111 16.20 30.55 21.28
N ALA A 112 16.96 29.45 21.42
CA ALA A 112 18.36 29.42 20.97
C ALA A 112 18.43 29.21 19.44
N VAL A 113 18.82 30.25 18.71
CA VAL A 113 19.15 30.17 17.28
C VAL A 113 20.57 29.62 17.17
N THR A 114 20.73 28.41 16.65
CA THR A 114 22.03 27.82 16.27
C THR A 114 22.19 27.83 14.75
N GLU A 115 23.30 28.39 14.27
CA GLU A 115 23.72 28.50 12.86
C GLU A 115 24.12 27.15 12.22
N GLU A 116 23.53 26.05 12.64
CA GLU A 116 23.97 24.72 12.22
C GLU A 116 23.02 24.18 11.15
N GLY A 117 23.55 24.12 9.94
CA GLY A 117 22.86 23.68 8.74
C GLY A 117 22.11 22.35 8.92
N TRP A 118 20.98 22.25 8.21
CA TRP A 118 20.13 21.07 8.00
C TRP A 118 20.22 19.98 9.09
N LYS A 119 20.08 20.34 10.37
CA LYS A 119 19.97 19.36 11.46
C LYS A 119 18.61 18.66 11.40
N GLU A 120 18.66 17.33 11.41
CA GLU A 120 17.52 16.44 11.37
C GLU A 120 16.52 16.76 12.50
N VAL A 121 15.23 16.87 12.16
CA VAL A 121 14.16 16.98 13.15
C VAL A 121 14.15 15.68 13.96
N GLU A 122 14.37 15.76 15.28
CA GLU A 122 14.32 14.58 16.17
C GLU A 122 12.99 13.83 15.96
N ARG A 123 13.09 12.61 15.43
CA ARG A 123 11.91 11.82 15.06
C ARG A 123 11.27 11.16 16.28
N VAL A 124 9.95 11.23 16.35
CA VAL A 124 9.15 10.48 17.33
C VAL A 124 9.34 8.98 17.10
N LYS A 125 9.71 8.25 18.15
CA LYS A 125 9.86 6.79 18.16
C LYS A 125 8.60 6.11 17.58
N GLY A 126 8.74 5.48 16.41
CA GLY A 126 7.66 4.73 15.74
C GLY A 126 7.09 5.37 14.47
N ALA A 127 7.50 6.59 14.11
CA ALA A 127 7.27 7.13 12.77
C ALA A 127 8.42 6.66 11.85
N GLY A 128 8.10 5.97 10.75
CA GLY A 128 9.12 5.67 9.74
C GLY A 128 9.61 6.93 9.04
N TRP A 129 10.49 6.77 8.06
CA TRP A 129 11.17 7.90 7.43
C TRP A 129 10.38 8.59 6.31
N LEU A 130 9.33 7.95 5.77
CA LEU A 130 8.41 8.60 4.83
C LEU A 130 7.40 9.42 5.60
N ASP A 131 7.30 10.70 5.27
CA ASP A 131 6.45 11.65 5.96
C ASP A 131 5.29 12.11 5.08
N ASP A 132 4.10 12.27 5.67
CA ASP A 132 2.92 12.78 5.00
C ASP A 132 2.60 14.18 5.53
N ALA A 133 2.95 15.20 4.73
CA ALA A 133 2.76 16.60 5.09
C ALA A 133 1.32 16.93 5.49
N ARG A 134 0.32 16.30 4.85
CA ARG A 134 -1.10 16.54 5.16
C ARG A 134 -1.46 15.96 6.52
N GLU A 135 -0.98 14.77 6.83
CA GLU A 135 -1.21 14.13 8.12
C GLU A 135 -0.50 14.86 9.27
N ARG A 136 0.70 15.42 9.04
CA ARG A 136 1.38 16.28 10.02
C ARG A 136 0.56 17.51 10.38
N VAL A 137 0.12 18.27 9.37
CA VAL A 137 -0.70 19.47 9.56
C VAL A 137 -1.98 19.10 10.29
N ARG A 138 -2.65 18.02 9.88
CA ARG A 138 -3.84 17.50 10.58
C ARG A 138 -3.55 17.18 12.04
N ALA A 139 -2.42 16.54 12.35
CA ALA A 139 -2.04 16.19 13.71
C ALA A 139 -1.78 17.45 14.56
N GLU A 140 -1.05 18.43 14.03
CA GLU A 140 -0.80 19.73 14.67
C GLU A 140 -2.09 20.50 14.95
N GLU A 141 -2.99 20.59 13.97
CA GLU A 141 -4.31 21.20 14.15
C GLU A 141 -5.13 20.52 15.25
N VAL A 142 -5.12 19.17 15.27
CA VAL A 142 -5.82 18.39 16.30
C VAL A 142 -5.22 18.66 17.68
N LEU A 143 -3.89 18.78 17.79
CA LEU A 143 -3.23 19.14 19.04
C LEU A 143 -3.61 20.54 19.51
N MET A 144 -3.66 21.52 18.60
CA MET A 144 -4.11 22.89 18.91
C MET A 144 -5.57 22.91 19.38
N LYS A 145 -6.47 22.20 18.69
CA LYS A 145 -7.89 22.07 19.09
C LYS A 145 -8.03 21.40 20.45
N LYS A 146 -7.25 20.36 20.75
CA LYS A 146 -7.22 19.70 22.06
C LYS A 146 -6.74 20.64 23.16
N ARG A 147 -5.67 21.41 22.93
CA ARG A 147 -5.17 22.44 23.86
C ARG A 147 -6.22 23.50 24.14
N ALA A 148 -7.01 23.88 23.14
CA ALA A 148 -8.13 24.81 23.28
C ALA A 148 -9.40 24.20 23.90
N GLY A 149 -9.39 22.92 24.31
CA GLY A 149 -10.58 22.22 24.83
C GLY A 149 -11.67 21.94 23.79
N LYS A 150 -11.40 22.23 22.51
CA LYS A 150 -12.30 22.03 21.36
C LYS A 150 -11.95 20.77 20.56
N GLY A 151 -11.19 19.86 21.18
CA GLY A 151 -10.85 18.57 20.59
C GLY A 151 -12.08 17.66 20.48
N PRO A 152 -12.06 16.67 19.56
CA PRO A 152 -13.12 15.69 19.50
C PRO A 152 -13.21 14.90 20.82
N PRO A 153 -14.41 14.70 21.40
CA PRO A 153 -14.57 13.93 22.62
C PRO A 153 -14.31 12.44 22.38
N LYS A 154 -14.01 11.69 23.45
CA LYS A 154 -13.90 10.22 23.38
C LYS A 154 -15.24 9.62 22.95
N LYS A 155 -15.20 8.54 22.17
CA LYS A 155 -16.41 7.79 21.77
C LYS A 155 -17.24 7.45 23.01
N GLY A 156 -18.54 7.77 22.98
CA GLY A 156 -19.46 7.56 24.11
C GLY A 156 -19.44 8.65 25.20
N GLN A 157 -18.63 9.70 25.06
CA GLN A 157 -18.62 10.88 25.95
C GLN A 157 -19.17 12.14 25.26
N GLY A 158 -19.91 11.98 24.17
CA GLY A 158 -20.58 13.09 23.51
C GLY A 158 -21.65 13.71 24.42
N LYS A 159 -22.08 14.93 24.08
CA LYS A 159 -23.10 15.65 24.86
C LYS A 159 -24.37 14.81 25.09
N ARG A 160 -24.86 14.13 24.04
CA ARG A 160 -26.07 13.30 24.10
C ARG A 160 -25.95 12.10 25.05
N SER A 161 -24.76 11.51 25.18
CA SER A 161 -24.54 10.37 26.10
C SER A 161 -24.42 10.80 27.56
N GLN A 162 -24.09 12.06 27.84
CA GLN A 162 -24.09 12.63 29.19
C GLN A 162 -25.49 13.06 29.64
N MET A 163 -26.42 13.27 28.71
CA MET A 163 -27.82 13.52 29.07
C MET A 163 -28.45 12.24 29.59
N LYS A 164 -28.95 12.28 30.84
CA LYS A 164 -29.79 11.20 31.39
C LYS A 164 -30.99 11.02 30.44
N LYS A 165 -31.29 9.77 30.04
CA LYS A 165 -32.55 9.47 29.37
C LYS A 165 -33.67 9.90 30.33
N ARG A 166 -34.53 10.81 29.88
CA ARG A 166 -35.81 11.09 30.54
C ARG A 166 -36.77 9.95 30.25
#